data_AF-A0A7K1H9M4-F1
#
_entry.id   AF-A0A7K1H9M4-F1
#
_cell.length_a   1.000
_cell.length_b   1.000
_cell.length_c   1.000
_cell.angle_alpha   90.00
_cell.angle_beta   90.00
_cell.angle_gamma   90.00
#
_symmetry.space_group_name_H-M   'P 1'
#
loop_
_entity.id
_entity.type
_entity.pdbx_description
1 polymer ?
#
loop_
_entity_poly.entity_id
_entity_poly.type
_entity_poly.pdbx_seq_one_letter_code
_entity_poly.pdbx_strand_id
1 'polypeptide(L)'
;MSELRDTFVKPDAALEGANELGAAGAQLASAWSNVGAAINTLNGGKPWGDDEPGNEFNKNYLGGDQPAQQVLDLLADLVPLVEVLGPTVKGAVEGTVDTDEMVKTLFGGDDK
;
A
#
# COMPACT_ATOMS: atom_id res chain seq x y z
N MET A 1 11.51 19.21 33.18
CA MET A 1 10.07 18.99 32.92
C MET A 1 9.99 18.59 31.46
N SER A 2 9.65 17.33 31.19
CA SER A 2 9.63 16.75 29.85
C SER A 2 8.81 17.63 28.92
N GLU A 3 9.40 18.10 27.82
CA GLU A 3 8.61 18.59 26.69
C GLU A 3 7.67 17.45 26.31
N LEU A 4 6.39 17.61 26.62
CA LEU A 4 5.37 16.77 26.04
C LEU A 4 5.54 16.93 24.53
N ARG A 5 5.83 15.81 23.87
CA ARG A 5 5.77 15.71 22.43
C ARG A 5 4.32 15.95 22.05
N ASP A 6 3.94 17.21 21.88
CA ASP A 6 2.70 17.56 21.21
C ASP A 6 2.82 17.00 19.80
N THR A 7 2.23 15.83 19.57
CA THR A 7 1.96 15.32 18.25
C THR A 7 0.92 16.26 17.64
N PHE A 8 1.34 17.45 17.20
CA PHE A 8 0.54 18.37 16.39
C PHE A 8 0.35 17.77 14.99
N VAL A 9 -0.33 16.63 14.93
CA VAL A 9 -0.95 16.15 13.71
C VAL A 9 -2.00 17.20 13.36
N LYS A 10 -1.90 17.81 12.17
CA LYS A 10 -2.96 18.65 11.64
C LYS A 10 -4.04 17.70 11.11
N PRO A 11 -5.15 17.46 11.83
CA PRO A 11 -6.02 16.33 11.54
C PRO A 11 -6.62 16.43 10.14
N ASP A 12 -7.07 17.62 9.74
CA ASP A 12 -7.63 17.85 8.40
C ASP A 12 -6.64 17.51 7.28
N ALA A 13 -5.39 18.00 7.39
CA ALA A 13 -4.36 17.73 6.39
C ALA A 13 -3.94 16.25 6.39
N ALA A 14 -3.93 15.60 7.55
CA ALA A 14 -3.63 14.18 7.67
C ALA A 14 -4.76 13.31 7.10
N LEU A 15 -6.02 13.71 7.29
CA LEU A 15 -7.19 13.04 6.71
C LEU A 15 -7.22 13.22 5.18
N GLU A 16 -6.92 14.42 4.68
CA GLU A 16 -6.79 14.67 3.24
C GLU A 16 -5.71 13.76 2.62
N GLY A 17 -4.50 13.76 3.19
CA GLY A 17 -3.42 12.89 2.73
C GLY A 17 -3.76 11.39 2.85
N ALA A 18 -4.48 10.98 3.89
CA ALA A 18 -4.95 9.61 4.05
C ALA A 18 -5.97 9.20 2.97
N ASN A 19 -6.85 10.12 2.58
CA ASN A 19 -7.80 9.90 1.48
C ASN A 19 -7.08 9.80 0.14
N GLU A 20 -6.11 10.68 -0.14
CA GLU A 20 -5.29 10.61 -1.36
C GLU A 20 -4.51 9.29 -1.42
N LEU A 21 -3.89 8.90 -0.30
CA LEU A 21 -3.15 7.64 -0.19
C LEU A 21 -4.06 6.42 -0.40
N GLY A 22 -5.26 6.44 0.17
CA GLY A 22 -6.26 5.39 -0.04
C GLY A 22 -6.72 5.31 -1.49
N ALA A 23 -6.96 6.45 -2.14
CA ALA A 23 -7.32 6.49 -3.56
C ALA A 23 -6.20 5.95 -4.47
N ALA A 24 -4.95 6.36 -4.21
CA ALA A 24 -3.79 5.87 -4.93
C ALA A 24 -3.58 4.37 -4.72
N GLY A 25 -3.76 3.86 -3.49
CA GLY A 25 -3.70 2.44 -3.17
C GLY A 25 -4.76 1.62 -3.89
N ALA A 26 -6.01 2.08 -3.90
CA ALA A 26 -7.09 1.42 -4.64
C ALA A 26 -6.84 1.43 -6.17
N GLN A 27 -6.31 2.53 -6.71
CA GLN A 27 -5.94 2.61 -8.12
C GLN A 27 -4.82 1.63 -8.46
N LEU A 28 -3.80 1.53 -7.59
CA LEU A 28 -2.71 0.56 -7.75
C LEU A 28 -3.24 -0.87 -7.71
N ALA A 29 -4.11 -1.22 -6.76
CA ALA A 29 -4.72 -2.54 -6.65
C ALA A 29 -5.52 -2.92 -7.89
N SER A 30 -6.36 -1.99 -8.38
CA SER A 30 -7.14 -2.20 -9.60
C SER A 30 -6.24 -2.38 -10.84
N ALA A 31 -5.17 -1.58 -10.97
CA ALA A 31 -4.25 -1.70 -12.09
C ALA A 31 -3.48 -3.03 -12.03
N TRP A 32 -3.00 -3.40 -10.84
CA TRP A 32 -2.22 -4.62 -10.62
C TRP A 32 -3.03 -5.88 -10.90
N SER A 33 -4.30 -5.95 -10.47
CA SER A 33 -5.16 -7.10 -10.75
C SER A 33 -5.26 -7.40 -12.25
N ASN A 34 -5.25 -6.37 -13.10
CA ASN A 34 -5.32 -6.53 -14.55
C ASN A 34 -3.94 -6.89 -15.14
N VAL A 35 -2.91 -6.14 -14.77
CA VAL A 35 -1.56 -6.30 -15.34
C VAL A 35 -0.92 -7.61 -14.89
N GLY A 36 -1.02 -7.96 -13.60
CA GLY A 36 -0.47 -9.21 -13.07
C GLY A 36 -1.08 -10.45 -13.74
N ALA A 37 -2.39 -10.45 -13.97
CA ALA A 37 -3.07 -11.53 -14.69
C ALA A 37 -2.60 -11.64 -16.16
N ALA A 38 -2.42 -10.49 -16.83
CA ALA A 38 -1.91 -10.46 -18.20
C ALA A 38 -0.47 -10.98 -18.28
N ILE A 39 0.41 -10.58 -17.35
CA ILE A 39 1.79 -11.07 -17.26
C ILE A 39 1.81 -12.58 -17.03
N ASN A 40 1.02 -13.09 -16.08
CA ASN A 40 0.91 -14.54 -15.83
C ASN A 40 0.49 -15.32 -17.08
N THR A 41 -0.49 -14.80 -17.81
CA THR A 41 -0.96 -15.41 -19.05
C THR A 41 0.14 -15.44 -20.13
N LEU A 42 0.85 -14.31 -20.31
CA LEU A 42 1.94 -14.21 -21.29
C LEU A 42 3.12 -15.11 -20.93
N ASN A 43 3.47 -15.18 -19.64
CA ASN A 43 4.52 -16.05 -19.12
C ASN A 43 4.20 -17.53 -19.36
N GLY A 44 2.96 -17.95 -19.12
CA GLY A 44 2.50 -19.31 -19.40
C GLY A 44 2.57 -19.68 -20.88
N GLY A 45 2.49 -18.69 -21.77
CA GLY A 45 2.60 -18.86 -23.21
C GLY A 45 4.03 -18.93 -23.76
N LYS A 46 5.06 -18.86 -22.91
CA LYS A 46 6.48 -18.75 -23.31
C LYS A 46 6.70 -17.60 -24.30
N PRO A 47 6.82 -16.36 -23.81
CA PRO A 47 6.61 -15.15 -24.63
C PRO A 47 7.61 -14.96 -25.78
N TRP A 48 8.75 -15.67 -25.77
CA TRP A 48 9.76 -15.65 -26.82
C TRP A 48 9.76 -16.89 -27.73
N GLY A 49 8.76 -17.77 -27.58
CA GLY A 49 8.66 -19.01 -28.34
C GLY A 49 9.60 -20.12 -27.87
N ASP A 50 9.74 -21.13 -28.73
CA ASP A 50 10.50 -22.37 -28.47
C ASP A 50 11.74 -22.50 -29.39
N ASP A 51 12.17 -21.42 -30.04
CA ASP A 51 13.45 -21.41 -30.76
C ASP A 51 14.64 -21.34 -29.77
N GLU A 52 15.87 -21.48 -30.27
CA GLU A 52 17.07 -21.48 -29.40
C GLU A 52 17.17 -20.21 -28.52
N PRO A 53 17.00 -18.98 -29.07
CA PRO A 53 16.93 -17.77 -28.24
C PRO A 53 15.79 -17.77 -27.23
N GLY A 54 14.58 -18.18 -27.64
CA GLY A 54 13.40 -18.22 -26.78
C GLY A 54 13.55 -19.21 -25.63
N ASN A 55 14.12 -20.38 -25.89
CA ASN A 55 14.42 -21.37 -24.84
C ASN A 55 15.46 -20.86 -23.85
N GLU A 56 16.52 -20.20 -24.31
CA GLU A 56 17.54 -19.64 -23.40
C GLU A 56 16.97 -18.47 -22.57
N PHE A 57 16.10 -17.64 -23.16
CA PHE A 57 15.37 -16.63 -22.41
C PHE A 57 14.45 -17.26 -21.36
N ASN A 58 13.57 -18.18 -21.77
CA ASN A 58 12.59 -18.82 -20.88
C ASN A 58 13.28 -19.55 -19.72
N LYS A 59 14.42 -20.19 -19.96
CA LYS A 59 15.23 -20.86 -18.93
C LYS A 59 15.66 -19.93 -17.81
N ASN A 60 16.05 -18.69 -18.13
CA ASN A 60 16.54 -17.72 -17.15
C ASN A 60 15.44 -16.82 -16.59
N TYR A 61 14.38 -16.55 -17.37
CA TYR A 61 13.30 -15.65 -16.99
C TYR A 61 12.12 -16.35 -16.30
N LEU A 62 11.68 -17.49 -16.83
CA LEU A 62 10.57 -18.30 -16.30
C LEU A 62 11.07 -19.47 -15.45
N GLY A 63 12.28 -19.97 -15.74
CA GLY A 63 12.95 -21.04 -14.99
C GLY A 63 14.08 -20.52 -14.11
N GLY A 64 14.94 -21.43 -13.63
CA GLY A 64 16.10 -21.07 -12.81
C GLY A 64 15.70 -20.38 -11.51
N ASP A 65 16.18 -19.15 -11.30
CA ASP A 65 15.83 -18.30 -10.16
C ASP A 65 14.42 -17.70 -10.26
N GLN A 66 13.75 -17.86 -11.41
CA GLN A 66 12.39 -17.43 -11.69
C GLN A 66 12.13 -15.93 -11.40
N PRO A 67 12.94 -15.00 -11.94
CA PRO A 67 12.81 -13.57 -11.66
C PRO A 67 11.44 -13.01 -12.05
N ALA A 68 10.78 -13.58 -13.07
CA ALA A 68 9.42 -13.19 -13.43
C ALA A 68 8.42 -13.47 -12.30
N GLN A 69 8.51 -14.64 -11.66
CA GLN A 69 7.66 -15.03 -10.55
C GLN A 69 7.96 -14.19 -9.30
N GLN A 70 9.24 -13.90 -9.03
CA GLN A 70 9.64 -13.06 -7.89
C GLN A 70 8.99 -11.67 -7.93
N VAL A 71 8.90 -11.05 -9.12
CA VAL A 71 8.24 -9.74 -9.28
C VAL A 71 6.74 -9.86 -9.03
N LEU A 72 6.10 -10.92 -9.53
CA LEU A 72 4.68 -11.18 -9.33
C LEU A 72 4.35 -11.40 -7.85
N ASP A 73 5.15 -12.20 -7.15
CA ASP A 73 4.99 -12.49 -5.73
C ASP A 73 5.20 -11.23 -4.88
N LEU A 74 6.28 -10.49 -5.15
CA LEU A 74 6.57 -9.23 -4.46
C LEU A 74 5.41 -8.23 -4.56
N LEU A 75 4.84 -8.09 -5.77
CA LEU A 75 3.75 -7.15 -5.99
C LEU A 75 2.41 -7.69 -5.47
N ALA A 76 2.21 -9.00 -5.44
CA ALA A 76 1.07 -9.61 -4.76
C ALA A 76 1.08 -9.33 -3.25
N ASP A 77 2.26 -9.22 -2.63
CA ASP A 77 2.40 -8.84 -1.22
C ASP A 77 2.33 -7.32 -1.00
N LEU A 78 2.99 -6.52 -1.87
CA LEU A 78 3.11 -5.08 -1.67
C LEU A 78 1.81 -4.33 -1.94
N VAL A 79 1.06 -4.71 -2.97
CA VAL A 79 -0.14 -3.98 -3.41
C VAL A 79 -1.23 -3.94 -2.33
N PRO A 80 -1.57 -5.06 -1.66
CA PRO A 80 -2.52 -5.03 -0.54
C PRO A 80 -2.04 -4.15 0.63
N LEU A 81 -0.73 -4.11 0.89
CA LEU A 81 -0.19 -3.25 1.94
C LEU A 81 -0.42 -1.77 1.60
N VAL A 82 -0.15 -1.36 0.36
CA VAL A 82 -0.36 0.03 -0.07
C VAL A 82 -1.84 0.40 -0.09
N GLU A 83 -2.72 -0.52 -0.48
CA GLU A 83 -4.18 -0.33 -0.46
C GLU A 83 -4.71 0.02 0.94
N VAL A 84 -4.17 -0.58 1.99
CA VAL A 84 -4.64 -0.36 3.37
C VAL A 84 -3.97 0.80 4.10
N LEU A 85 -2.91 1.40 3.55
CA LEU A 85 -2.20 2.49 4.22
C LEU A 85 -3.09 3.71 4.48
N GLY A 86 -3.83 4.18 3.48
CA GLY A 86 -4.74 5.32 3.62
C GLY A 86 -5.78 5.11 4.72
N PRO A 87 -6.58 4.02 4.67
CA PRO A 87 -7.51 3.66 5.73
C PRO A 87 -6.87 3.54 7.12
N THR A 88 -5.66 2.97 7.20
CA THR A 88 -4.93 2.80 8.48
C THR A 88 -4.53 4.15 9.07
N VAL A 89 -3.99 5.06 8.25
CA VAL A 89 -3.63 6.41 8.68
C VAL A 89 -4.88 7.18 9.11
N LYS A 90 -5.97 7.09 8.33
CA LYS A 90 -7.24 7.73 8.68
C LYS A 90 -7.75 7.30 10.05
N GLY A 91 -7.80 5.99 10.31
CA GLY A 91 -8.24 5.47 11.61
C GLY A 91 -7.34 5.90 12.77
N ALA A 92 -6.02 6.02 12.56
CA ALA A 92 -5.10 6.52 13.58
C ALA A 92 -5.30 8.02 13.88
N VAL A 93 -5.59 8.83 12.86
CA VAL A 93 -5.88 10.26 13.02
C VAL A 93 -7.21 10.46 13.76
N GLU A 94 -8.28 9.79 13.33
CA GLU A 94 -9.60 9.85 13.97
C GLU A 94 -9.52 9.43 15.45
N GLY A 95 -8.83 8.33 15.76
CA GLY A 95 -8.66 7.89 17.15
C GLY A 95 -7.84 8.85 18.03
N THR A 96 -6.91 9.60 17.44
CA THR A 96 -6.17 10.64 18.17
C THR A 96 -7.07 11.84 18.49
N VAL A 97 -7.87 12.29 17.50
CA VAL A 97 -8.84 13.38 17.70
C VAL A 97 -9.88 13.02 18.74
N ASP A 98 -10.45 11.80 18.69
CA ASP A 98 -11.43 11.33 19.67
C ASP A 98 -10.85 11.33 21.10
N THR A 99 -9.58 10.96 21.24
CA THR A 99 -8.88 10.97 22.53
C THR A 99 -8.70 12.40 23.05
N ASP A 100 -8.31 13.34 22.19
CA ASP A 100 -8.15 14.75 22.56
C ASP A 100 -9.50 15.39 22.94
N GLU A 101 -10.58 15.10 22.21
CA GLU A 101 -11.93 15.55 22.53
C GLU A 101 -12.43 14.97 23.86
N MET A 102 -12.16 13.69 24.13
CA MET A 102 -12.50 13.05 25.40
C MET A 102 -11.74 13.67 26.57
N VAL A 103 -10.43 13.92 26.43
CA VAL A 103 -9.62 14.59 27.45
C VAL A 103 -10.12 16.01 27.70
N LYS A 104 -10.42 16.77 26.64
CA LYS A 104 -11.02 18.11 26.75
C LYS A 104 -12.37 18.06 27.46
N THR A 105 -13.20 17.07 27.18
CA THR A 105 -14.51 16.92 27.84
C THR A 105 -14.39 16.54 29.32
N LEU A 106 -13.45 15.66 29.67
CA LEU A 106 -13.28 15.13 31.02
C LEU A 106 -12.49 16.06 31.95
N PHE A 107 -11.54 16.83 31.40
CA PHE A 107 -10.58 17.62 32.18
C PHE A 107 -10.50 19.09 31.76
N GLY A 108 -11.01 19.44 30.57
CA GLY A 108 -11.20 20.82 30.12
C GLY A 108 -12.57 21.33 30.58
N GLY A 109 -12.73 21.45 31.89
CA GLY A 109 -13.76 22.32 32.43
C GLY A 109 -13.52 23.73 31.91
N ASP A 110 -14.57 24.35 31.38
CA ASP A 110 -14.69 25.80 31.38
C ASP A 110 -14.56 26.29 32.82
N ASP A 111 -13.34 26.51 33.29
CA ASP A 111 -13.09 27.13 34.59
C ASP A 111 -11.94 28.14 34.49
N LYS A 112 -12.40 29.38 34.24
CA LYS A 112 -11.81 30.71 34.53
C LYS A 112 -10.85 31.36 33.54
#